data_AF-A0A6H5INS0-F1
#
_entry.id   AF-A0A6H5INS0-F1
#
_cell.length_a   1.000
_cell.length_b   1.000
_cell.length_c   1.000
_cell.angle_alpha   90.00
_cell.angle_beta   90.00
_cell.angle_gamma   90.00
#
_symmetry.space_group_name_H-M   'P 1'
#
loop_
_entity.id
_entity.type
_entity.pdbx_description
1 polymer ?
#
loop_
_entity_poly.entity_id
_entity_poly.type
_entity_poly.pdbx_seq_one_letter_code
_entity_poly.pdbx_strand_id
1 'polypeptide(L)'
;MPTEQVMELMHARARRRFGHGLKRKHLALVKKLRKAKKDAPPNEKPEIVKTHLRNMVIVPEMVGSIVGVYNGKAFNSVEIKPEMIGHYLGEFSITYKPVKHGRPGIGATHSSRFIPLK
;
A
#
# COMPACT_ATOMS: atom_id res chain seq x y z
N MET A 1 22.50 3.86 8.17
CA MET A 1 22.31 5.32 8.33
C MET A 1 21.27 5.55 9.41
N PRO A 2 21.49 6.50 10.34
CA PRO A 2 20.46 6.93 11.27
C PRO A 2 19.23 7.45 10.51
N THR A 3 18.04 7.22 11.06
CA THR A 3 16.75 7.63 10.46
C THR A 3 16.68 9.13 10.17
N GLU A 4 17.41 9.94 10.92
CA GLU A 4 17.48 11.39 10.78
C GLU A 4 18.12 11.82 9.45
N GLN A 5 19.21 11.16 9.03
CA GLN A 5 19.85 11.43 7.74
C GLN A 5 18.95 11.02 6.57
N VAL A 6 18.17 9.94 6.75
CA VAL A 6 17.20 9.51 5.74
C VAL A 6 16.06 10.52 5.61
N MET A 7 15.65 11.17 6.70
CA MET A 7 14.60 12.18 6.67
C MET A 7 15.01 13.39 5.81
N GLU A 8 16.27 13.84 5.87
CA GLU A 8 16.73 14.98 5.06
C GLU A 8 16.61 14.73 3.55
N LEU A 9 16.86 13.49 3.12
CA LEU A 9 16.80 13.06 1.74
C LEU A 9 15.37 12.82 1.22
N MET A 10 14.36 12.87 2.10
CA MET A 10 12.96 12.65 1.73
C MET A 10 12.26 13.92 1.21
N HIS A 11 11.17 13.73 0.49
CA HIS A 11 10.31 14.82 0.03
C HIS A 11 9.65 15.58 1.22
N ALA A 12 9.29 16.85 1.00
CA ALA A 12 8.81 17.76 2.05
C ALA A 12 7.62 17.21 2.86
N ARG A 13 6.64 16.58 2.19
CA ARG A 13 5.49 15.95 2.85
C ARG A 13 5.88 14.79 3.79
N ALA A 14 6.86 13.97 3.44
CA ALA A 14 7.34 12.89 4.32
C ALA A 14 8.12 13.46 5.50
N ARG A 15 9.01 14.43 5.26
CA ARG A 15 9.71 15.18 6.32
C ARG A 15 8.76 15.79 7.35
N ARG A 16 7.73 16.52 6.90
CA ARG A 16 6.69 17.08 7.78
C ARG A 16 5.99 15.99 8.59
N ARG A 17 5.71 14.82 7.98
CA ARG A 17 5.06 13.71 8.68
C ARG A 17 5.92 13.15 9.82
N PHE A 18 7.22 12.99 9.58
CA PHE A 18 8.16 12.53 10.61
C PHE A 18 8.44 13.61 11.67
N GLY A 19 8.49 14.89 11.29
CA GLY A 19 8.63 16.00 12.23
C GLY A 19 7.46 16.14 13.21
N HIS A 20 6.25 15.76 12.81
CA HIS A 20 5.09 15.65 13.72
C HIS A 20 5.09 14.37 14.56
N GLY A 21 6.01 13.43 14.31
CA GLY A 21 6.10 12.15 14.98
C GLY A 21 5.18 11.05 14.43
N LEU A 22 5.64 9.80 14.57
CA LEU A 22 4.87 8.61 14.24
C LEU A 22 3.92 8.26 15.41
N LYS A 23 2.63 8.04 15.10
CA LYS A 23 1.67 7.59 16.12
C LYS A 23 1.97 6.14 16.53
N ARG A 24 1.50 5.73 17.72
CA ARG A 24 1.64 4.36 18.25
C ARG A 24 1.23 3.26 17.26
N LYS A 25 0.18 3.50 16.45
CA LYS A 25 -0.29 2.55 15.42
C LYS A 25 0.75 2.30 14.32
N HIS A 26 1.46 3.35 13.89
CA HIS A 26 2.52 3.26 12.88
C HIS A 26 3.72 2.49 13.42
N LEU A 27 4.13 2.76 14.66
CA LEU A 27 5.21 2.02 15.33
C LEU A 27 4.87 0.53 15.53
N ALA A 28 3.62 0.23 15.90
CA ALA A 28 3.15 -1.15 16.03
C ALA A 28 3.22 -1.92 14.71
N LEU A 29 2.92 -1.27 13.58
CA LEU A 29 3.06 -1.88 12.26
C LEU A 29 4.52 -2.20 11.94
N VAL A 30 5.44 -1.27 12.16
CA VAL A 30 6.89 -1.49 11.96
C VAL A 30 7.38 -2.65 12.83
N LYS A 31 6.95 -2.72 14.10
CA LYS A 31 7.31 -3.83 14.99
C LYS A 31 6.80 -5.18 14.47
N LYS A 32 5.57 -5.24 13.94
CA LYS A 32 5.01 -6.46 13.34
C LYS A 32 5.80 -6.89 12.09
N LEU A 33 6.16 -5.94 11.23
CA LEU A 33 6.95 -6.21 10.03
C LEU A 33 8.37 -6.67 10.37
N ARG A 34 9.00 -6.06 11.36
CA ARG A 34 10.32 -6.48 11.86
C ARG A 34 10.27 -7.92 12.39
N LYS A 35 9.20 -8.29 13.09
CA LYS A 35 8.97 -9.66 13.56
C LYS A 35 8.79 -10.63 12.38
N ALA A 36 7.88 -10.33 11.45
CA ALA A 36 7.61 -11.17 10.29
C ALA A 36 8.86 -11.39 9.41
N LYS A 37 9.71 -10.36 9.26
CA LYS A 37 10.98 -10.47 8.53
C LYS A 37 12.02 -11.31 9.26
N LYS A 38 12.02 -11.32 10.60
CA LYS A 38 12.94 -12.13 11.42
C LYS A 38 12.53 -13.60 11.45
N ASP A 39 11.23 -13.87 11.48
CA ASP A 39 10.68 -15.23 11.56
C ASP A 39 10.70 -15.95 10.20
N ALA A 40 10.97 -15.24 9.10
CA ALA A 40 11.02 -15.80 7.76
C ALA A 40 12.29 -16.65 7.55
N PRO A 41 12.17 -17.86 6.98
CA PRO A 41 13.33 -18.68 6.65
C PRO A 41 14.15 -18.06 5.50
N PRO A 42 15.46 -18.40 5.42
CA PRO A 42 16.33 -17.86 4.37
C PRO A 42 15.80 -18.23 2.98
N ASN A 43 15.76 -17.25 2.07
CA ASN A 43 15.20 -17.31 0.71
C ASN A 43 13.68 -17.37 0.57
N GLU A 44 12.91 -17.39 1.65
CA GLU A 44 11.45 -17.30 1.57
C GLU A 44 10.94 -15.89 1.83
N LYS A 45 9.80 -15.57 1.22
CA LYS A 45 9.15 -14.28 1.44
C LYS A 45 8.47 -14.27 2.81
N PRO A 46 8.57 -13.16 3.57
CA PRO A 46 7.97 -13.07 4.90
C PRO A 46 6.44 -13.11 4.84
N GLU A 47 5.84 -13.49 5.98
CA GLU A 47 4.38 -13.55 6.12
C GLU A 47 3.71 -12.20 5.83
N ILE A 48 2.54 -12.24 5.21
CA ILE A 48 1.76 -11.06 4.82
C ILE A 48 1.20 -10.36 6.06
N VAL A 49 1.68 -9.15 6.34
CA VAL A 49 1.13 -8.32 7.42
C VAL A 49 0.04 -7.41 6.87
N LYS A 50 -1.21 -7.65 7.29
CA LYS A 50 -2.38 -6.85 6.88
C LYS A 50 -2.44 -5.53 7.63
N THR A 51 -2.77 -4.44 6.92
CA THR A 51 -2.88 -3.10 7.48
C THR A 51 -3.94 -2.24 6.78
N HIS A 52 -4.59 -1.39 7.56
CA HIS A 52 -5.46 -0.31 7.07
C HIS A 52 -4.73 1.04 7.00
N LEU A 53 -3.47 1.11 7.46
CA LEU A 53 -2.69 2.34 7.54
C LEU A 53 -2.14 2.74 6.18
N ARG A 54 -3.00 3.33 5.33
CA ARG A 54 -2.62 3.87 4.01
C ARG A 54 -1.73 5.12 4.10
N ASN A 55 -1.73 5.79 5.25
CA ASN A 55 -0.98 7.03 5.50
C ASN A 55 0.42 6.79 6.13
N MET A 56 0.89 5.55 6.15
CA MET A 56 2.25 5.23 6.57
C MET A 56 3.23 5.51 5.42
N VAL A 57 4.34 6.19 5.73
CA VAL A 57 5.46 6.36 4.82
C VAL A 57 6.32 5.10 4.88
N ILE A 58 6.79 4.63 3.72
CA ILE A 58 7.69 3.47 3.64
C ILE A 58 9.06 3.88 4.18
N VAL A 59 9.45 3.22 5.27
CA VAL A 59 10.75 3.37 5.93
C VAL A 59 11.71 2.30 5.39
N PRO A 60 13.03 2.56 5.28
CA PRO A 60 13.99 1.57 4.77
C PRO A 60 13.95 0.20 5.46
N GLU A 61 13.59 0.15 6.75
CA GLU A 61 13.45 -1.11 7.49
C GLU A 61 12.37 -2.05 6.92
N MET A 62 11.37 -1.51 6.22
CA MET A 62 10.25 -2.26 5.67
C MET A 62 10.59 -2.95 4.34
N VAL A 63 11.74 -2.63 3.73
CA VAL A 63 12.16 -3.21 2.44
C VAL A 63 12.29 -4.73 2.54
N GLY A 64 11.71 -5.42 1.55
CA GLY A 64 11.62 -6.89 1.50
C GLY A 64 10.46 -7.49 2.32
N SER A 65 9.65 -6.67 2.97
CA SER A 65 8.43 -7.16 3.64
C SER A 65 7.23 -7.18 2.69
N ILE A 66 6.29 -8.10 2.91
CA ILE A 66 4.99 -8.10 2.22
C ILE A 66 3.93 -7.45 3.10
N VAL A 67 3.31 -6.39 2.60
CA VAL A 67 2.26 -5.64 3.30
C VAL A 67 0.95 -5.80 2.57
N GLY A 68 -0.07 -6.30 3.26
CA GLY A 68 -1.45 -6.29 2.77
C GLY A 68 -2.09 -4.92 3.02
N VAL A 69 -2.18 -4.07 2.00
CA VAL A 69 -2.80 -2.74 2.11
C VAL A 69 -4.29 -2.82 1.80
N TYR A 70 -5.14 -2.37 2.73
CA TYR A 70 -6.59 -2.35 2.51
C TYR A 70 -7.01 -1.30 1.48
N ASN A 71 -7.77 -1.71 0.46
CA ASN A 71 -8.27 -0.83 -0.59
C ASN A 71 -9.73 -0.37 -0.40
N GLY A 72 -10.42 -0.85 0.63
CA GLY A 72 -11.85 -0.60 0.85
C GLY A 72 -12.73 -1.85 0.68
N LYS A 73 -12.23 -2.87 -0.02
CA LYS A 73 -12.91 -4.15 -0.26
C LYS A 73 -12.04 -5.36 0.09
N ALA A 74 -10.76 -5.31 -0.25
CA ALA A 74 -9.80 -6.40 -0.08
C ALA A 74 -8.43 -5.86 0.37
N PHE A 75 -7.59 -6.78 0.85
CA PHE A 75 -6.19 -6.49 1.13
C PHE A 75 -5.35 -6.83 -0.10
N ASN A 76 -4.77 -5.80 -0.71
CA ASN A 76 -3.84 -5.96 -1.81
C ASN A 76 -2.46 -6.26 -1.24
N SER A 77 -1.84 -7.38 -1.63
CA SER A 77 -0.47 -7.72 -1.24
C SER A 77 0.52 -6.86 -2.02
N VAL A 78 1.30 -6.06 -1.30
CA VAL A 78 2.35 -5.19 -1.84
C VAL A 78 3.69 -5.65 -1.29
N GLU A 79 4.58 -6.07 -2.17
CA GLU A 79 5.98 -6.36 -1.85
C GLU A 79 6.79 -5.05 -1.90
N ILE A 80 7.41 -4.68 -0.78
CA ILE A 80 8.10 -3.39 -0.67
C ILE A 80 9.49 -3.49 -1.30
N LYS A 81 9.68 -2.73 -2.39
CA LYS A 81 10.97 -2.57 -3.08
C LYS A 81 11.75 -1.35 -2.56
N PRO A 82 13.09 -1.31 -2.72
CA PRO A 82 13.91 -0.16 -2.30
C PRO A 82 13.48 1.17 -2.95
N GLU A 83 13.05 1.14 -4.21
CA GLU A 83 12.59 2.32 -4.97
C GLU A 83 11.33 2.97 -4.35
N MET A 84 10.61 2.25 -3.50
CA MET A 84 9.38 2.72 -2.86
C MET A 84 9.65 3.52 -1.57
N ILE A 85 10.91 3.64 -1.13
CA ILE A 85 11.26 4.38 0.09
C ILE A 85 10.80 5.85 -0.04
N GLY A 86 10.17 6.38 1.01
CA GLY A 86 9.65 7.74 1.02
C GLY A 86 8.23 7.89 0.47
N HIS A 87 7.72 6.92 -0.28
CA HIS A 87 6.33 6.91 -0.73
C HIS A 87 5.36 6.48 0.37
N TYR A 88 4.08 6.81 0.21
CA TYR A 88 3.01 6.34 1.11
C TYR A 88 2.47 4.97 0.68
N LEU A 89 2.16 4.10 1.64
CA LEU A 89 1.56 2.79 1.35
C LEU A 89 0.26 2.88 0.51
N GLY A 90 -0.51 3.95 0.70
CA GLY A 90 -1.74 4.19 -0.05
C GLY A 90 -1.53 4.43 -1.55
N GLU A 91 -0.34 4.80 -1.99
CA GLU A 91 -0.01 5.04 -3.41
C GLU A 91 0.04 3.72 -4.19
N PHE A 92 0.40 2.61 -3.53
CA PHE A 92 0.53 1.28 -4.14
C PHE A 92 -0.77 0.47 -4.14
N SER A 93 -1.87 1.03 -3.62
CA SER A 93 -3.16 0.34 -3.55
C SER A 93 -4.29 1.24 -4.02
N ILE A 94 -4.68 1.08 -5.29
CA ILE A 94 -5.82 1.77 -5.88
C ILE A 94 -7.11 1.39 -5.12
N THR A 95 -7.92 2.38 -4.74
CA THR A 95 -9.17 2.21 -3.98
C THR A 95 -10.39 1.93 -4.85
N TYR A 96 -10.29 2.20 -6.14
CA TYR A 96 -11.37 2.05 -7.09
C TYR A 96 -10.97 1.06 -8.19
N LYS A 97 -11.97 0.59 -8.94
CA LYS A 97 -11.74 -0.17 -10.17
C LYS A 97 -11.66 0.82 -11.33
N PRO A 98 -10.53 0.92 -12.06
CA PRO A 98 -10.44 1.78 -13.24
C PRO A 98 -11.57 1.51 -14.22
N VAL A 99 -12.27 2.56 -14.63
CA VAL A 99 -13.34 2.47 -15.63
C VAL A 99 -12.70 2.35 -16.99
N LYS A 100 -12.97 1.25 -17.70
CA LYS A 100 -12.65 1.11 -19.12
C LYS A 100 -13.91 1.42 -19.91
N HIS A 101 -13.87 2.48 -20.70
CA HIS A 101 -14.95 2.77 -21.64
C HIS A 101 -14.93 1.69 -22.72
N GLY A 102 -15.94 0.82 -22.70
CA GLY A 102 -16.20 -0.16 -23.73
C GLY A 102 -17.51 0.15 -24.44
N ARG A 103 -17.96 -0.77 -25.30
CA ARG A 103 -19.36 -0.77 -25.70
C ARG A 103 -20.23 -0.86 -24.44
N PRO A 104 -21.34 -0.09 -24.36
CA PRO A 104 -22.30 -0.28 -23.28
C PRO A 104 -22.64 -1.77 -23.17
N GLY A 105 -22.47 -2.35 -21.98
CA GLY A 105 -22.99 -3.69 -21.73
C GLY A 105 -24.49 -3.71 -22.01
N ILE A 106 -25.02 -4.85 -22.47
CA ILE A 106 -26.46 -5.01 -22.64
C ILE A 106 -27.13 -4.68 -21.28
N GLY A 107 -27.98 -3.65 -21.24
CA GLY A 107 -28.63 -3.16 -20.02
C GLY A 107 -27.88 -2.07 -19.23
N ALA A 108 -26.73 -1.57 -19.69
CA ALA A 108 -25.97 -0.52 -19.01
C ALA A 108 -26.49 0.90 -19.26
N THR A 109 -27.07 1.17 -20.42
CA THR A 109 -27.76 2.44 -20.75
C THR A 109 -29.27 2.21 -20.86
N HIS A 110 -30.09 3.23 -20.57
CA HIS A 110 -31.55 3.16 -20.69
C HIS A 110 -32.00 2.73 -22.10
N SER A 111 -31.25 3.13 -23.14
CA SER A 111 -31.47 2.74 -24.53
C SER A 111 -31.09 1.29 -24.87
N SER A 112 -30.20 0.66 -24.10
CA SER A 112 -29.72 -0.71 -24.32
C SER A 112 -30.54 -1.79 -23.61
N ARG A 113 -31.58 -1.40 -22.86
CA ARG A 113 -32.46 -2.34 -22.12
C ARG A 113 -33.38 -3.15 -23.04
N PHE A 114 -33.64 -2.65 -24.25
CA PHE A 114 -34.57 -3.25 -25.20
C PHE A 114 -33.84 -3.64 -26.49
N ILE A 115 -32.81 -4.47 -26.36
CA ILE A 115 -32.21 -5.15 -27.53
C ILE A 115 -32.92 -6.51 -27.64
N PRO A 116 -33.74 -6.75 -28.67
CA PRO A 116 -34.38 -8.04 -28.85
C PRO A 116 -33.28 -9.08 -29.10
N LEU A 117 -33.19 -10.06 -28.19
CA LEU A 117 -32.38 -11.25 -28.40
C LEU A 117 -33.04 -12.06 -29.52
N LYS A 118 -32.28 -12.35 -30.58
CA LYS A 118 -32.70 -13.27 -31.64
C LYS A 118 -32.41 -14.71 -31.23
#